data_AF-A0A3D3H961-F1
#
_entry.id   AF-A0A3D3H961-F1
#
_cell.length_a   1.000
_cell.length_b   1.000
_cell.length_c   1.000
_cell.angle_alpha   90.00
_cell.angle_beta   90.00
_cell.angle_gamma   90.00
#
_symmetry.space_group_name_H-M   'P 1'
#
loop_
_entity.id
_entity.type
_entity.pdbx_description
1 polymer ?
#
loop_
_entity_poly.entity_id
_entity_poly.type
_entity_poly.pdbx_seq_one_letter_code
_entity_poly.pdbx_strand_id
1 'polypeptide(L)'
;AIVGLTRYVTRAHIARAALESTAFQTRDVIEAVVGDAGRDLSELRVDGGMTKNDLLMQFQADILGIPVVRPRVVETTALGA
;
A
#
# COMPACT_ATOMS: atom_id res chain seq x y z
N ALA A 1 16.31 -4.36 -5.88
CA ALA A 1 16.85 -4.42 -7.26
C ALA A 1 15.69 -4.26 -8.24
N ILE A 2 15.95 -3.80 -9.47
CA ILE A 2 14.94 -3.80 -10.54
C ILE A 2 15.19 -5.04 -11.40
N VAL A 3 14.17 -5.87 -11.56
CA VAL A 3 14.22 -7.12 -12.33
C VAL A 3 13.07 -7.15 -13.35
N GLY A 4 13.13 -8.03 -14.34
CA GLY A 4 12.07 -8.16 -15.36
C GLY A 4 12.11 -7.12 -16.47
N LEU A 5 13.25 -6.45 -16.69
CA LEU A 5 13.39 -5.44 -17.75
C LEU A 5 13.40 -6.08 -19.15
N THR A 6 12.59 -5.51 -20.05
CA THR A 6 12.57 -5.83 -21.49
C THR A 6 12.61 -4.54 -22.31
N ARG A 7 12.79 -4.65 -23.64
CA ARG A 7 12.75 -3.48 -24.55
C ARG A 7 11.40 -2.74 -24.57
N TYR A 8 10.33 -3.35 -24.03
CA TYR A 8 9.01 -2.74 -23.93
C TYR A 8 8.81 -1.91 -22.65
N VAL A 9 9.77 -1.94 -21.72
CA VAL A 9 9.66 -1.22 -20.45
C VAL A 9 9.81 0.28 -20.69
N THR A 10 8.88 1.06 -20.14
CA THR A 10 8.89 2.52 -20.20
C THR A 10 8.98 3.10 -18.79
N ARG A 11 9.24 4.41 -18.68
CA ARG A 11 9.22 5.12 -17.39
C ARG A 11 7.90 4.93 -16.62
N ALA A 12 6.78 4.75 -17.32
CA ALA A 12 5.49 4.53 -16.69
C ALA A 12 5.43 3.18 -15.95
N HIS A 13 6.04 2.13 -16.53
CA HIS A 13 6.15 0.83 -15.86
C HIS A 13 7.04 0.92 -14.61
N ILE A 14 8.13 1.68 -14.66
CA ILE A 14 9.01 1.87 -13.49
C ILE A 14 8.31 2.68 -12.40
N ALA A 15 7.60 3.75 -12.75
CA ALA A 15 6.82 4.54 -11.79
C ALA A 15 5.73 3.69 -11.12
N ARG A 16 5.04 2.86 -11.90
CA ARG A 16 4.06 1.90 -11.38
C ARG A 16 4.70 0.86 -10.47
N ALA A 17 5.81 0.26 -10.88
CA ALA A 17 6.54 -0.72 -10.07
C ALA A 17 7.05 -0.12 -8.74
N ALA A 18 7.42 1.16 -8.72
CA ALA A 18 7.78 1.86 -7.49
C ALA A 18 6.59 1.95 -6.53
N LEU A 19 5.39 2.30 -7.02
CA LEU A 19 4.16 2.30 -6.20
C LEU A 19 3.80 0.90 -5.71
N GLU A 20 3.81 -0.09 -6.61
CA GLU A 20 3.49 -1.49 -6.28
C GLU A 20 4.48 -2.04 -5.25
N SER A 21 5.76 -1.66 -5.31
CA SER A 21 6.77 -2.08 -4.33
C SER A 21 6.45 -1.63 -2.90
N THR A 22 5.85 -0.45 -2.73
CA THR A 22 5.40 0.03 -1.42
C THR A 22 4.27 -0.86 -0.90
N ALA A 23 3.32 -1.20 -1.75
CA ALA A 23 2.19 -2.04 -1.36
C ALA A 23 2.62 -3.48 -0.99
N PHE A 24 3.55 -4.06 -1.75
CA PHE A 24 4.13 -5.37 -1.41
C PHE A 24 4.82 -5.36 -0.05
N GLN A 25 5.64 -4.34 0.23
CA GLN A 25 6.29 -4.21 1.55
C GLN A 25 5.26 -4.06 2.68
N THR A 26 4.19 -3.30 2.47
CA THR A 26 3.10 -3.18 3.46
C THR A 26 2.40 -4.51 3.69
N ARG A 27 2.17 -5.29 2.63
CA ARG A 27 1.56 -6.63 2.74
C ARG A 27 2.42 -7.58 3.57
N ASP A 28 3.72 -7.65 3.31
CA ASP A 28 4.63 -8.53 4.05
C ASP A 28 4.57 -8.26 5.56
N VAL A 29 4.53 -6.98 5.95
CA VAL A 29 4.41 -6.58 7.36
C VAL A 29 3.04 -6.96 7.93
N ILE A 30 1.96 -6.75 7.18
CA ILE A 30 0.60 -7.11 7.65
C ILE A 30 0.46 -8.62 7.84
N GLU A 31 0.97 -9.43 6.90
CA GLU A 31 0.95 -10.89 7.02
C GLU A 31 1.70 -11.39 8.27
N ALA A 32 2.85 -10.78 8.57
CA ALA A 32 3.57 -11.07 9.81
C ALA A 32 2.75 -10.69 11.06
N VAL A 33 2.16 -9.50 11.10
CA VAL A 33 1.34 -9.03 12.22
C VAL A 33 0.11 -9.91 12.44
N VAL A 34 -0.57 -10.32 11.37
CA VAL A 34 -1.73 -11.23 11.44
C VAL A 34 -1.30 -12.60 11.97
N GLY A 35 -0.16 -13.12 11.49
CA GLY A 35 0.42 -14.36 11.97
C GLY A 35 0.73 -14.34 13.47
N ASP A 36 1.31 -13.25 13.96
CA ASP A 36 1.65 -13.08 15.38
C ASP A 36 0.43 -12.82 16.28
N ALA A 37 -0.57 -12.09 15.76
CA ALA A 37 -1.78 -11.74 16.51
C ALA A 37 -2.83 -12.86 16.56
N GLY A 38 -2.74 -13.85 15.66
CA GLY A 38 -3.70 -14.95 15.55
C GLY A 38 -5.12 -14.53 15.15
N ARG A 39 -5.26 -13.37 14.51
CA ARG A 39 -6.55 -12.82 14.04
C ARG A 39 -6.37 -12.04 12.74
N ASP A 40 -7.36 -12.16 11.87
CA ASP A 40 -7.37 -11.46 10.59
C ASP A 40 -7.65 -9.96 10.76
N LEU A 41 -7.14 -9.17 9.82
CA LEU A 41 -7.41 -7.74 9.71
C LEU A 41 -8.64 -7.52 8.84
N SER A 42 -9.66 -6.80 9.34
CA SER A 42 -10.90 -6.55 8.59
C SER A 42 -10.86 -5.32 7.67
N GLU A 43 -9.99 -4.36 7.97
CA GLU A 43 -9.75 -3.16 7.15
C GLU A 43 -8.36 -2.59 7.43
N LEU A 44 -7.75 -1.94 6.44
CA LEU A 44 -6.51 -1.19 6.59
C LEU A 44 -6.81 0.32 6.58
N ARG A 45 -6.54 1.00 7.69
CA ARG A 45 -6.60 2.47 7.77
C ARG A 45 -5.26 3.05 7.39
N VAL A 46 -5.27 4.05 6.52
CA VAL A 46 -4.04 4.63 5.94
C VAL A 46 -4.01 6.14 6.11
N ASP A 47 -2.82 6.70 6.30
CA ASP A 47 -2.59 8.15 6.37
C ASP A 47 -1.30 8.56 5.64
N GLY A 48 -1.06 9.89 5.58
CA GLY A 48 0.15 10.46 4.99
C GLY A 48 0.05 10.72 3.48
N GLY A 49 1.07 11.40 2.94
CA GLY A 49 1.02 11.99 1.61
C GLY A 49 0.77 11.01 0.46
N MET A 50 1.29 9.79 0.54
CA MET A 50 1.12 8.77 -0.50
C MET A 50 -0.31 8.28 -0.64
N THR A 51 -1.12 8.38 0.42
CA THR A 51 -2.52 7.92 0.40
C THR A 51 -3.41 8.74 -0.53
N LYS A 52 -2.93 9.91 -0.99
CA LYS A 52 -3.59 10.71 -2.03
C LYS A 52 -3.57 10.04 -3.42
N ASN A 53 -2.72 9.02 -3.62
CA ASN A 53 -2.62 8.32 -4.89
C ASN A 53 -3.63 7.17 -4.97
N ASP A 54 -4.72 7.35 -5.73
CA ASP A 54 -5.79 6.36 -5.82
C ASP A 54 -5.34 5.04 -6.48
N LEU A 55 -4.36 5.07 -7.40
CA LEU A 55 -3.80 3.83 -7.99
C LEU A 55 -3.11 2.98 -6.93
N LEU A 56 -2.32 3.61 -6.05
CA LEU A 56 -1.66 2.92 -4.93
C LEU A 56 -2.68 2.35 -3.95
N MET A 57 -3.70 3.15 -3.57
CA MET A 57 -4.73 2.71 -2.62
C MET A 57 -5.55 1.54 -3.16
N GLN A 58 -5.93 1.58 -4.44
CA GLN A 58 -6.64 0.48 -5.07
C GLN A 58 -5.78 -0.78 -5.12
N PHE A 59 -4.52 -0.66 -5.57
CA PHE A 59 -3.62 -1.80 -5.64
C PHE A 59 -3.36 -2.40 -4.26
N GLN A 60 -3.23 -1.58 -3.21
CA GLN A 60 -3.09 -2.04 -1.84
C GLN A 60 -4.31 -2.85 -1.38
N ALA A 61 -5.53 -2.40 -1.69
CA ALA A 61 -6.75 -3.13 -1.39
C ALA A 61 -6.82 -4.46 -2.15
N ASP A 62 -6.45 -4.45 -3.43
CA ASP A 62 -6.46 -5.63 -4.30
C ASP A 62 -5.50 -6.72 -3.78
N ILE A 63 -4.28 -6.34 -3.37
CA ILE A 63 -3.29 -7.34 -2.92
C ILE A 63 -3.53 -7.85 -1.50
N LEU A 64 -4.24 -7.09 -0.65
CA LEU A 64 -4.57 -7.51 0.72
C LEU A 64 -5.93 -8.21 0.79
N GLY A 65 -6.83 -7.98 -0.17
CA GLY A 65 -8.18 -8.54 -0.17
C GLY A 65 -9.11 -7.93 0.88
N ILE A 66 -8.76 -6.77 1.44
CA ILE A 66 -9.54 -6.06 2.47
C ILE A 66 -9.70 -4.58 2.12
N PRO A 67 -10.74 -3.90 2.65
CA PRO A 67 -10.94 -2.48 2.44
C PRO A 67 -9.75 -1.64 2.92
N VAL A 68 -9.31 -0.69 2.08
CA VAL A 68 -8.36 0.36 2.46
C VAL A 68 -9.14 1.66 2.69
N VAL A 69 -9.12 2.14 3.93
CA VAL A 69 -9.92 3.29 4.37
C VAL A 69 -9.03 4.51 4.56
N ARG A 70 -9.23 5.51 3.69
CA ARG A 70 -8.57 6.82 3.77
C ARG A 70 -9.44 7.82 4.55
N PRO A 71 -8.96 8.40 5.66
CA PRO A 71 -9.70 9.43 6.39
C PRO A 71 -9.83 10.71 5.55
N ARG A 72 -10.91 11.48 5.78
CA ARG A 72 -11.10 12.78 5.11
C ARG A 72 -9.97 13.77 5.45
N VAL A 73 -9.35 13.63 6.62
CA VAL A 73 -8.18 14.41 7.01
C VAL A 73 -6.96 13.50 6.88
N VAL A 74 -6.11 13.80 5.89
CA VAL A 74 -4.97 12.96 5.49
C VAL A 74 -3.78 13.08 6.46
N GLU A 75 -3.69 14.17 7.21
CA GLU A 75 -2.71 14.35 8.30
C GLU A 75 -3.34 14.06 9.66
N THR A 76 -3.65 12.80 9.90
CA THR A 76 -4.10 12.29 11.22
C THR A 76 -3.04 12.44 12.29
N THR A 77 -1.75 12.50 11.92
CA THR A 77 -0.64 12.71 12.86
C THR A 77 -0.81 13.98 13.69
N ALA A 78 -1.28 15.08 13.08
CA ALA A 78 -1.49 16.35 13.78
C ALA A 78 -2.77 16.37 14.63
N LEU A 79 -3.71 15.45 14.39
CA LEU A 79 -4.97 15.36 15.14
C LEU A 79 -4.88 14.45 16.38
N GLY A 80 -3.85 13.60 16.46
CA GLY A 80 -3.66 12.66 17.57
C GLY A 80 -2.76 13.14 18.71
N ALA A 81 -2.09 14.29 18.55
CA ALA A 81 -1.27 14.94 19.58
C ALA A 81 -2.10 15.88 20.46
#